data_AF-A0A7S3JFE4-F1
#
_entry.id   AF-A0A7S3JFE4-F1
#
_cell.length_a   1.000
_cell.length_b   1.000
_cell.length_c   1.000
_cell.angle_alpha   90.00
_cell.angle_beta   90.00
_cell.angle_gamma   90.00
#
_symmetry.space_group_name_H-M   'P 1'
#
loop_
_entity.id
_entity.type
_entity.pdbx_description
1 polymer ?
#
loop_
_entity_poly.entity_id
_entity_poly.type
_entity_poly.pdbx_seq_one_letter_code
_entity_poly.pdbx_strand_id
1 'polypeptide(L)'
;HFTDVARFKSRISAEDFSPGKDDKLTVLKMMFHLADISNPVKNFDLALAWTGLLYDEFFKQGDQEVKAGRPCSFLMDRKTTNIAGCSIGFINMLVQPAYEELVKVIPLSQVC
;
A
#
# COMPACT_ATOMS: atom_id res chain seq x y z
N HIS A 1 -3.84 -0.35 -8.68
CA HIS A 1 -2.89 -1.08 -7.81
C HIS A 1 -2.40 -2.38 -8.45
N PHE A 2 -3.13 -3.50 -8.42
CA PHE A 2 -2.60 -4.80 -8.90
C PHE A 2 -2.18 -4.77 -10.38
N THR A 3 -2.97 -4.11 -11.22
CA THR A 3 -2.63 -3.90 -12.64
C THR A 3 -1.34 -3.10 -12.82
N ASP A 4 -1.12 -2.09 -11.97
CA ASP A 4 0.08 -1.23 -12.03
C ASP A 4 1.32 -2.02 -11.61
N VAL A 5 1.23 -2.79 -10.52
CA VAL A 5 2.31 -3.68 -10.06
C VAL A 5 2.62 -4.75 -11.10
N ALA A 6 1.61 -5.38 -11.69
CA ALA A 6 1.79 -6.38 -12.73
C ALA A 6 2.45 -5.82 -13.99
N ARG A 7 2.02 -4.63 -14.44
CA ARG A 7 2.63 -3.92 -15.57
C ARG A 7 4.07 -3.53 -15.27
N PHE A 8 4.32 -3.03 -14.06
CA PHE A 8 5.66 -2.68 -13.60
C PHE A 8 6.58 -3.91 -13.63
N LYS A 9 6.15 -5.01 -13.01
CA LYS A 9 6.86 -6.30 -13.02
C LYS A 9 7.17 -6.79 -14.43
N SER A 10 6.19 -6.73 -15.34
CA SER A 10 6.40 -7.10 -16.75
C SER A 10 7.43 -6.21 -17.42
N ARG A 11 7.44 -4.90 -17.13
CA ARG A 11 8.35 -3.96 -17.77
C ARG A 11 9.79 -4.11 -17.28
N ILE A 12 9.99 -4.27 -15.96
CA ILE A 12 11.34 -4.43 -15.39
C ILE A 12 11.99 -5.76 -15.77
N SER A 13 11.21 -6.73 -16.27
CA SER A 13 11.72 -8.03 -16.73
C SER A 13 12.15 -8.03 -18.20
N ALA A 14 11.93 -6.94 -18.94
CA ALA A 14 12.29 -6.84 -20.35
C ALA A 14 13.81 -6.60 -20.53
N GLU A 15 14.40 -7.19 -21.57
CA GLU A 15 15.85 -7.10 -21.84
C GLU A 15 16.31 -5.66 -22.11
N ASP A 16 15.44 -4.83 -22.67
CA ASP A 16 15.69 -3.43 -23.00
C ASP A 16 15.30 -2.45 -21.88
N PHE A 17 15.05 -2.95 -20.66
CA PHE A 17 14.67 -2.11 -19.53
C PHE A 17 15.76 -1.08 -19.19
N SER A 18 15.38 0.20 -19.14
CA SER A 18 16.33 1.30 -18.94
C SER A 18 15.81 2.33 -17.92
N PRO A 19 16.02 2.12 -16.60
CA PRO A 19 15.44 2.95 -15.54
C PRO A 19 15.97 4.39 -15.54
N GLY A 20 17.14 4.64 -16.14
CA GLY A 20 17.73 5.97 -16.27
C GLY A 20 17.33 6.73 -17.55
N LYS A 21 16.63 6.08 -18.47
CA LYS A 21 16.25 6.64 -19.78
C LYS A 21 14.75 6.46 -20.02
N ASP A 22 14.39 5.50 -20.87
CA ASP A 22 13.03 5.34 -21.39
C ASP A 22 12.03 4.90 -20.30
N ASP A 23 12.51 4.22 -19.26
CA ASP A 23 11.67 3.72 -18.17
C ASP A 23 11.67 4.61 -16.92
N LYS A 24 12.37 5.74 -16.94
CA LYS A 24 12.47 6.64 -15.79
C LYS A 24 11.10 7.03 -15.24
N LEU A 25 10.16 7.37 -16.13
CA LEU A 25 8.80 7.75 -15.71
C LEU A 25 8.03 6.58 -15.09
N THR A 26 8.20 5.37 -15.62
CA THR A 26 7.58 4.15 -15.10
C THR A 26 8.07 3.86 -13.67
N VAL A 27 9.37 3.96 -13.43
CA VAL A 27 9.97 3.79 -12.10
C VAL A 27 9.49 4.86 -11.14
N LEU A 28 9.50 6.13 -11.54
CA LEU A 28 9.03 7.23 -10.67
C LEU A 28 7.55 7.08 -10.30
N LYS A 29 6.68 6.70 -11.23
CA LYS A 29 5.26 6.44 -10.94
C LYS A 29 5.09 5.35 -9.89
N MET A 30 5.86 4.27 -10.00
CA MET A 30 5.84 3.18 -9.02
C MET A 30 6.34 3.66 -7.65
N MET A 31 7.42 4.44 -7.61
CA MET A 31 7.95 5.01 -6.35
C MET A 31 6.91 5.91 -5.66
N PHE A 32 6.24 6.79 -6.42
CA PHE A 32 5.20 7.67 -5.87
C PHE A 32 4.02 6.86 -5.33
N HIS A 33 3.59 5.84 -6.06
CA HIS A 33 2.53 4.94 -5.61
C HIS A 33 2.90 4.19 -4.32
N LEU A 34 4.14 3.69 -4.21
CA LEU A 34 4.61 3.03 -2.99
C LEU A 34 4.85 3.98 -1.82
N ALA A 35 5.14 5.24 -2.09
CA ALA A 35 5.22 6.27 -1.06
C ALA A 35 3.87 6.49 -0.36
N ASP A 36 2.77 6.48 -1.13
CA ASP A 36 1.40 6.63 -0.62
C ASP A 36 1.00 5.50 0.33
N ILE A 37 1.42 4.27 0.03
CA ILE A 37 1.17 3.09 0.87
C ILE A 37 2.36 2.69 1.76
N SER A 38 3.28 3.62 2.03
CA SER A 38 4.54 3.33 2.75
C SER A 38 4.39 3.18 4.27
N ASN A 39 3.19 3.38 4.83
CA ASN A 39 3.00 3.37 6.28
C ASN A 39 3.48 2.07 6.95
N PRO A 40 3.20 0.87 6.39
CA PRO A 40 3.63 -0.38 7.02
C PRO A 40 5.12 -0.69 6.91
N VAL A 41 5.87 0.02 6.05
CA VAL A 41 7.33 -0.15 5.91
C VAL A 41 8.13 0.83 6.77
N LYS A 42 7.46 1.63 7.61
CA LYS A 42 8.14 2.47 8.61
C LYS A 42 8.46 1.63 9.85
N ASN A 43 9.24 2.22 10.77
CA ASN A 43 9.41 1.63 12.09
C ASN A 43 8.03 1.38 12.75
N PHE A 44 7.98 0.37 13.62
CA PHE A 44 6.73 -0.14 14.16
C PHE A 44 5.87 0.94 14.83
N ASP A 45 6.48 1.81 15.64
CA ASP A 45 5.75 2.86 16.37
C ASP A 45 5.05 3.82 15.40
N LEU A 46 5.72 4.21 14.31
CA LEU A 46 5.15 5.07 13.28
C LEU A 46 4.08 4.34 12.46
N ALA A 47 4.31 3.08 12.10
CA ALA A 47 3.34 2.26 11.37
C ALA A 47 2.05 2.05 12.18
N LEU A 48 2.20 1.83 13.49
CA LEU A 48 1.09 1.68 14.43
C LEU A 48 0.30 3.00 14.56
N ALA A 49 0.99 4.13 14.69
CA ALA A 49 0.34 5.44 14.76
C ALA A 49 -0.49 5.73 13.50
N TRP A 50 0.07 5.51 12.31
CA TRP A 50 -0.66 5.70 11.05
C TRP A 50 -1.85 4.75 10.90
N THR A 51 -1.70 3.50 11.33
CA THR A 51 -2.78 2.52 11.32
C THR A 51 -3.93 2.96 12.24
N GLY A 52 -3.60 3.50 13.42
CA GLY A 52 -4.59 4.08 14.34
C GLY A 52 -5.38 5.23 13.71
N LEU A 53 -4.70 6.16 13.04
CA LEU A 53 -5.33 7.29 12.34
C LEU A 53 -6.24 6.82 11.20
N LEU A 54 -5.79 5.86 10.40
CA LEU A 54 -6.57 5.27 9.31
C LEU A 54 -7.88 4.66 9.81
N TYR A 55 -7.80 3.84 10.87
CA TYR A 55 -8.99 3.18 11.41
C TYR A 55 -9.93 4.13 12.16
N ASP A 56 -9.40 5.19 12.78
CA ASP A 56 -10.24 6.25 13.34
C ASP A 56 -11.09 6.94 12.26
N GLU A 57 -10.51 7.21 11.08
CA GLU A 57 -11.24 7.72 9.92
C GLU A 57 -12.29 6.72 9.41
N PHE A 58 -11.90 5.47 9.22
CA PHE A 58 -12.78 4.39 8.76
C PHE A 58 -14.00 4.20 9.67
N PHE A 59 -13.79 4.17 10.98
CA PHE A 59 -14.88 3.99 11.92
C PHE A 59 -15.78 5.22 12.03
N LYS A 60 -15.24 6.44 11.86
CA LYS A 60 -16.07 7.64 11.74
C LYS A 60 -16.96 7.59 10.51
N GLN A 61 -16.47 7.08 9.38
CA GLN A 61 -17.29 6.87 8.19
C GLN A 61 -18.40 5.84 8.45
N GLY A 62 -18.06 4.69 9.04
CA GLY A 62 -19.05 3.65 9.36
C GLY A 62 -20.16 4.15 10.28
N ASP A 63 -19.80 4.92 11.32
CA ASP A 63 -20.78 5.55 12.21
C ASP A 63 -21.71 6.53 11.48
N GLN A 64 -21.19 7.29 10.50
CA GLN A 64 -21.99 8.20 9.68
C GLN A 64 -22.92 7.44 8.73
N GLU A 65 -22.46 6.35 8.12
CA GLU A 65 -23.26 5.50 7.25
C GLU A 65 -24.46 4.91 8.01
N VAL A 66 -24.21 4.36 9.21
CA VAL A 66 -25.26 3.80 10.07
C VAL A 66 -26.26 4.89 10.50
N LYS A 67 -25.77 6.07 10.90
CA LYS A 67 -26.64 7.22 11.25
C LYS A 67 -27.52 7.67 10.08
N ALA A 68 -27.00 7.55 8.86
CA ALA A 68 -27.73 7.87 7.63
C ALA A 68 -28.67 6.73 7.15
N GLY A 69 -28.82 5.65 7.94
CA GLY A 69 -29.63 4.50 7.57
C GLY A 69 -29.03 3.63 6.46
N ARG A 70 -27.73 3.76 6.18
CA ARG A 70 -27.00 2.97 5.17
C ARG A 70 -26.30 1.78 5.83
N PRO A 71 -26.09 0.68 5.10
CA PRO A 71 -25.21 -0.39 5.56
C PRO A 71 -23.81 0.15 5.83
N CYS A 72 -23.20 -0.30 6.93
CA CYS A 72 -21.80 0.03 7.22
C CYS A 72 -20.89 -0.62 6.17
N SER A 73 -19.97 0.15 5.62
CA SER A 73 -18.99 -0.30 4.64
C SER A 73 -18.02 -1.31 5.25
N PHE A 74 -17.47 -2.18 4.39
CA PHE A 74 -16.47 -3.16 4.78
C PHE A 74 -15.27 -2.49 5.47
N LEU A 75 -14.79 -3.08 6.58
CA LEU A 75 -13.72 -2.55 7.47
C LEU A 75 -14.09 -1.30 8.29
N MET A 76 -15.28 -0.73 8.11
CA MET A 76 -15.68 0.52 8.76
C MET A 76 -16.44 0.30 10.07
N ASP A 77 -16.67 -0.95 10.46
CA ASP A 77 -17.34 -1.29 11.73
C ASP A 77 -16.33 -1.65 12.82
N ARG A 78 -16.21 -0.76 13.81
CA ARG A 78 -15.32 -0.91 14.98
C ARG A 78 -15.64 -2.13 15.86
N LYS A 79 -16.83 -2.73 15.73
CA LYS A 79 -17.24 -3.90 16.53
C LYS A 79 -16.79 -5.22 15.91
N THR A 80 -16.56 -5.25 14.60
CA THR A 80 -16.32 -6.47 13.85
C THR A 80 -14.95 -6.50 13.17
N THR A 81 -14.30 -5.35 13.01
CA THR A 81 -13.03 -5.24 12.29
C THR A 81 -11.84 -5.70 13.12
N ASN A 82 -11.16 -6.75 12.66
CA ASN A 82 -9.85 -7.17 13.20
C ASN A 82 -8.71 -6.38 12.54
N ILE A 83 -8.35 -5.24 13.15
CA ILE A 83 -7.30 -4.34 12.66
C ILE A 83 -5.99 -5.08 12.38
N ALA A 84 -5.51 -5.88 13.34
CA ALA A 84 -4.23 -6.58 13.19
C ALA A 84 -4.24 -7.57 12.02
N GLY A 85 -5.32 -8.37 11.90
CA GLY A 85 -5.48 -9.29 10.78
C GLY A 85 -5.55 -8.58 9.43
N CYS A 86 -6.27 -7.45 9.36
CA CYS A 86 -6.33 -6.62 8.16
C CYS A 86 -4.98 -6.01 7.80
N SER A 87 -4.22 -5.49 8.77
CA SER A 87 -2.88 -4.94 8.56
C SER A 87 -1.92 -6.01 8.01
N ILE A 88 -1.92 -7.22 8.58
CA ILE A 88 -1.12 -8.35 8.07
C ILE A 88 -1.53 -8.70 6.63
N GLY A 89 -2.83 -8.79 6.37
CA GLY A 89 -3.35 -9.07 5.03
C GLY A 89 -2.94 -8.00 4.01
N PHE A 90 -3.03 -6.72 4.38
CA PHE A 90 -2.62 -5.59 3.54
C PHE A 90 -1.12 -5.65 3.21
N ILE A 91 -0.28 -5.94 4.20
CA ILE A 91 1.16 -6.09 4.00
C ILE A 91 1.45 -7.23 3.02
N ASN A 92 0.94 -8.43 3.31
CA ASN A 92 1.28 -9.63 2.56
C ASN A 92 0.75 -9.61 1.12
N MET A 93 -0.42 -9.01 0.90
CA MET A 93 -1.09 -9.06 -0.40
C MET A 93 -0.75 -7.87 -1.31
N LEU A 94 -0.38 -6.71 -0.75
CA LEU A 94 -0.20 -5.48 -1.51
C LEU A 94 1.18 -4.87 -1.31
N VAL A 95 1.55 -4.58 -0.06
CA VAL A 95 2.76 -3.79 0.22
C VAL A 95 4.02 -4.58 -0.11
N GLN A 96 4.20 -5.75 0.50
CA GLN A 96 5.40 -6.55 0.33
C GLN A 96 5.67 -6.92 -1.15
N PRO A 97 4.70 -7.49 -1.90
CA PRO A 97 4.95 -7.85 -3.29
C PRO A 97 5.34 -6.65 -4.16
N ALA A 98 4.78 -5.48 -3.90
CA ALA A 98 5.07 -4.29 -4.71
C ALA A 98 6.45 -3.68 -4.38
N TYR A 99 6.85 -3.68 -3.10
CA TYR A 99 8.18 -3.26 -2.67
C TYR A 99 9.27 -4.22 -3.17
N GLU A 100 9.02 -5.54 -3.16
CA GLU A 100 9.93 -6.55 -3.71
C GLU A 100 10.25 -6.34 -5.20
N GLU A 101 9.29 -5.83 -5.98
CA GLU A 101 9.55 -5.47 -7.38
C GLU A 101 10.34 -4.16 -7.51
N LEU A 102 10.06 -3.17 -6.64
CA LEU A 102 10.79 -1.89 -6.66
C LEU A 102 12.27 -2.05 -6.28
N VAL A 103 12.58 -2.91 -5.30
CA VAL A 103 13.97 -3.08 -4.84
C VAL A 103 14.90 -3.65 -5.90
N LYS A 104 14.35 -4.35 -6.90
CA LYS A 104 15.13 -4.88 -8.04
C LYS A 104 15.70 -3.79 -8.94
N VAL A 105 15.12 -2.59 -8.92
CA VAL A 105 15.51 -1.48 -9.80
C VAL A 105 16.15 -0.31 -9.07
N ILE A 106 16.08 -0.25 -7.73
CA ILE A 106 16.69 0.81 -6.93
C ILE A 106 17.83 0.24 -6.07
N PRO A 107 19.11 0.51 -6.41
CA PRO A 107 20.26 -0.09 -5.74
C PRO A 107 20.46 0.28 -4.26
N LEU A 108 19.71 1.26 -3.72
CA LEU A 108 19.80 1.71 -2.32
C LEU A 108 18.64 1.25 -1.43
N SER A 109 17.75 0.41 -1.93
CA SER A 109 16.48 0.08 -1.25
C SER A 109 16.51 -1.19 -0.39
N GLN A 110 17.69 -1.75 -0.11
CA GLN A 110 17.85 -2.88 0.82
C GLN A 110 17.57 -2.52 2.30
N VAL A 111 17.26 -1.25 2.59
CA VAL A 111 16.94 -0.75 3.93
C VAL A 111 15.61 0.01 3.87
N CYS A 112 14.51 -0.74 3.87
CA CYS A 112 13.20 -0.26 4.32
C CYS A 112 12.64 -1.32 5.28
#